data_AF-A0A655ESE6-F1
#
_entry.id   AF-A0A655ESE6-F1
#
_cell.length_a   1.000
_cell.length_b   1.000
_cell.length_c   1.000
_cell.angle_alpha   90.00
_cell.angle_beta   90.00
_cell.angle_gamma   90.00
#
_symmetry.space_group_name_H-M   'P 1'
#
loop_
_entity.id
_entity.type
_entity.pdbx_description
1 polymer ?
#
loop_
_entity_poly.entity_id
_entity_poly.type
_entity_poly.pdbx_seq_one_letter_code
_entity_poly.pdbx_strand_id
1 'polypeptide(L)'
;MGYKASAMGKWSTAIGSYSQSTGDSSLALGVKSVSAGDRAIAMGASSSASGSYSMAMGVYANSSGAKSVALGYKSVASGATSSALGYQATASGDDSAAFGNGAKAIGTNSVALGSGSVAQEDNSVAVGNSTTQRQITYVAKGDIAPLRGRHRHLQ
;
A
#
# COMPACT_ATOMS: atom_id res chain seq x y z
N MET A 1 24.73 5.95 -10.96
CA MET A 1 25.36 5.11 -12.00
C MET A 1 24.38 4.84 -13.13
N GLY A 2 24.72 5.14 -14.38
CA GLY A 2 23.82 4.99 -15.55
C GLY A 2 23.68 6.28 -16.36
N TYR A 3 23.25 6.17 -17.62
CA TYR A 3 23.09 7.33 -18.50
C TYR A 3 22.04 8.30 -17.92
N LYS A 4 22.43 9.54 -17.62
CA LYS A 4 21.57 10.55 -16.97
C LYS A 4 20.96 10.10 -15.63
N ALA A 5 21.63 9.22 -14.89
CA ALA A 5 21.28 8.94 -13.49
C ALA A 5 21.67 10.15 -12.61
N SER A 6 20.77 10.59 -11.72
CA SER A 6 20.97 11.76 -10.84
C SER A 6 20.63 11.43 -9.39
N ALA A 7 21.58 11.65 -8.48
CA ALA A 7 21.40 11.54 -7.03
C ALA A 7 21.61 12.95 -6.43
N MET A 8 20.51 13.65 -6.12
CA MET A 8 20.50 15.06 -5.72
C MET A 8 20.26 15.26 -4.22
N GLY A 9 19.58 14.32 -3.56
CA GLY A 9 19.36 14.38 -2.11
C GLY A 9 20.62 14.04 -1.32
N LYS A 10 20.74 14.54 -0.09
CA LYS A 10 21.87 14.24 0.79
C LYS A 10 21.92 12.74 1.07
N TRP A 11 23.08 12.10 0.89
CA TRP A 11 23.23 10.64 1.06
C TRP A 11 22.34 9.77 0.15
N SER A 12 21.82 10.33 -0.96
CA SER A 12 20.99 9.58 -1.90
C SER A 12 21.79 8.68 -2.83
N THR A 13 21.13 7.69 -3.44
CA THR A 13 21.72 6.76 -4.41
C THR A 13 20.82 6.61 -5.63
N ALA A 14 21.36 6.81 -6.83
CA ALA A 14 20.64 6.61 -8.10
C ALA A 14 21.39 5.65 -9.02
N ILE A 15 20.76 4.53 -9.40
CA ILE A 15 21.33 3.49 -10.26
C ILE A 15 20.32 3.11 -11.36
N GLY A 16 20.70 3.30 -12.63
CA GLY A 16 19.87 3.04 -13.82
C GLY A 16 19.75 4.26 -14.71
N SER A 17 19.60 4.06 -16.03
CA SER A 17 19.46 5.17 -16.97
C SER A 17 18.24 6.03 -16.65
N TYR A 18 18.42 7.35 -16.56
CA TYR A 18 17.40 8.31 -16.16
C TYR A 18 16.81 8.10 -14.75
N SER A 19 17.48 7.34 -13.87
CA SER A 19 17.08 7.24 -12.46
C SER A 19 17.29 8.58 -11.74
N GLN A 20 16.39 8.93 -10.84
CA GLN A 20 16.42 10.19 -10.09
C GLN A 20 16.16 9.92 -8.61
N SER A 21 17.11 10.25 -7.76
CA SER A 21 16.98 10.18 -6.30
C SER A 21 17.12 11.60 -5.74
N THR A 22 16.00 12.28 -5.51
CA THR A 22 16.00 13.70 -5.09
C THR A 22 15.73 13.92 -3.61
N GLY A 23 15.13 12.94 -2.90
CA GLY A 23 14.92 13.03 -1.45
C GLY A 23 16.18 12.73 -0.64
N ASP A 24 16.26 13.23 0.59
CA ASP A 24 17.41 12.96 1.47
C ASP A 24 17.42 11.49 1.92
N SER A 25 18.59 10.84 1.91
CA SER A 25 18.78 9.41 2.19
C SER A 25 17.90 8.48 1.33
N SER A 26 17.52 8.93 0.13
CA SER A 26 16.67 8.16 -0.79
C SER A 26 17.47 7.18 -1.65
N LEU A 27 16.78 6.15 -2.16
CA LEU A 27 17.33 5.18 -3.12
C LEU A 27 16.43 5.08 -4.36
N ALA A 28 16.99 5.32 -5.55
CA ALA A 28 16.38 5.05 -6.85
C ALA A 28 17.18 3.97 -7.62
N LEU A 29 16.58 2.80 -7.85
CA LEU A 29 17.20 1.67 -8.56
C LEU A 29 16.32 1.19 -9.70
N GLY A 30 16.72 1.46 -10.94
CA GLY A 30 16.03 1.04 -12.17
C GLY A 30 15.95 2.16 -13.21
N VAL A 31 15.75 1.79 -14.48
CA VAL A 31 15.60 2.76 -15.57
C VAL A 31 14.38 3.64 -15.31
N LYS A 32 14.55 4.97 -15.31
CA LYS A 32 13.50 5.96 -15.00
C LYS A 32 12.85 5.80 -13.62
N SER A 33 13.50 5.11 -12.67
CA SER A 33 13.03 5.09 -11.27
C SER A 33 13.16 6.48 -10.65
N VAL A 34 12.20 6.87 -9.82
CA VAL A 34 12.17 8.18 -9.14
C VAL A 34 11.93 7.97 -7.66
N SER A 35 12.91 8.35 -6.84
CA SER A 35 12.77 8.41 -5.38
C SER A 35 12.86 9.86 -4.92
N ALA A 36 11.70 10.49 -4.73
CA ALA A 36 11.58 11.92 -4.47
C ALA A 36 11.31 12.27 -3.00
N GLY A 37 10.74 11.34 -2.23
CA GLY A 37 10.52 11.54 -0.80
C GLY A 37 11.77 11.34 0.04
N ASP A 38 11.85 12.02 1.18
CA ASP A 38 12.92 11.80 2.16
C ASP A 38 12.87 10.36 2.67
N ARG A 39 14.03 9.68 2.66
CA ARG A 39 14.20 8.26 3.00
C ARG A 39 13.31 7.33 2.17
N ALA A 40 12.88 7.78 0.99
CA ALA A 40 12.07 6.97 0.09
C ALA A 40 12.93 5.96 -0.68
N ILE A 41 12.31 4.85 -1.07
CA ILE A 41 12.95 3.77 -1.84
C ILE A 41 12.11 3.49 -3.08
N ALA A 42 12.66 3.72 -4.27
CA ALA A 42 12.06 3.35 -5.55
C ALA A 42 12.93 2.30 -6.24
N MET A 43 12.42 1.07 -6.41
CA MET A 43 13.14 -0.04 -7.03
C MET A 43 12.30 -0.68 -8.14
N GLY A 44 12.79 -0.63 -9.38
CA GLY A 44 12.11 -1.14 -10.57
C GLY A 44 12.03 -0.08 -11.67
N ALA A 45 11.92 -0.52 -12.93
CA ALA A 45 11.81 0.40 -14.06
C ALA A 45 10.55 1.27 -13.91
N SER A 46 10.71 2.59 -14.03
CA SER A 46 9.63 3.57 -13.88
C SER A 46 8.87 3.50 -12.54
N SER A 47 9.48 2.93 -11.49
CA SER A 47 8.94 3.00 -10.13
C SER A 47 9.01 4.44 -9.59
N SER A 48 8.08 4.83 -8.72
CA SER A 48 8.00 6.18 -8.15
C SER A 48 7.66 6.14 -6.66
N ALA A 49 8.58 6.58 -5.82
CA ALA A 49 8.38 6.76 -4.38
C ALA A 49 8.49 8.25 -4.03
N SER A 50 7.36 8.95 -3.95
CA SER A 50 7.31 10.41 -3.76
C SER A 50 6.87 10.84 -2.37
N GLY A 51 6.31 9.94 -1.56
CA GLY A 51 6.01 10.21 -0.16
C GLY A 51 7.24 10.09 0.74
N SER A 52 7.34 10.91 1.79
CA SER A 52 8.39 10.74 2.80
C SER A 52 8.29 9.36 3.46
N TYR A 53 9.41 8.67 3.63
CA TYR A 53 9.50 7.30 4.14
C TYR A 53 8.72 6.26 3.30
N SER A 54 8.40 6.56 2.04
CA SER A 54 7.63 5.64 1.19
C SER A 54 8.51 4.62 0.48
N MET A 55 7.92 3.50 0.06
CA MET A 55 8.63 2.43 -0.65
C MET A 55 7.82 1.97 -1.87
N ALA A 56 8.34 2.16 -3.07
CA ALA A 56 7.79 1.63 -4.32
C ALA A 56 8.73 0.56 -4.90
N MET A 57 8.35 -0.72 -4.85
CA MET A 57 9.13 -1.83 -5.40
C MET A 57 8.33 -2.59 -6.46
N GLY A 58 8.74 -2.47 -7.72
CA GLY A 58 8.09 -3.08 -8.88
C GLY A 58 8.11 -2.16 -10.10
N VAL A 59 8.02 -2.73 -11.30
CA VAL A 59 7.92 -1.94 -12.53
C VAL A 59 6.60 -1.16 -12.52
N TYR A 60 6.67 0.16 -12.66
CA TYR A 60 5.55 1.10 -12.50
C TYR A 60 4.88 1.12 -11.11
N ALA A 61 5.51 0.59 -10.06
CA ALA A 61 4.99 0.75 -8.69
C ALA A 61 4.99 2.24 -8.29
N ASN A 62 3.95 2.70 -7.59
CA ASN A 62 3.78 4.09 -7.16
C ASN A 62 3.43 4.17 -5.67
N SER A 63 4.29 4.80 -4.88
CA SER A 63 4.11 5.02 -3.44
C SER A 63 4.17 6.52 -3.15
N SER A 64 3.01 7.19 -3.27
CA SER A 64 2.90 8.64 -3.12
C SER A 64 2.47 9.11 -1.73
N GLY A 65 1.84 8.24 -0.94
CA GLY A 65 1.49 8.52 0.45
C GLY A 65 2.72 8.57 1.37
N ALA A 66 2.66 9.39 2.42
CA ALA A 66 3.70 9.41 3.45
C ALA A 66 3.71 8.06 4.19
N LYS A 67 4.90 7.47 4.39
CA LYS A 67 5.10 6.14 4.99
C LYS A 67 4.37 5.00 4.26
N SER A 68 3.98 5.20 3.00
CA SER A 68 3.26 4.18 2.24
C SER A 68 4.19 3.14 1.64
N VAL A 69 3.65 1.97 1.29
CA VAL A 69 4.40 0.86 0.67
C VAL A 69 3.62 0.31 -0.53
N ALA A 70 4.18 0.40 -1.73
CA ALA A 70 3.67 -0.23 -2.95
C ALA A 70 4.64 -1.32 -3.44
N LEU A 71 4.22 -2.59 -3.38
CA LEU A 71 5.00 -3.75 -3.80
C LEU A 71 4.28 -4.53 -4.90
N GLY A 72 4.82 -4.51 -6.12
CA GLY A 72 4.30 -5.25 -7.27
C GLY A 72 4.21 -4.40 -8.54
N TYR A 73 4.09 -5.06 -9.70
CA TYR A 73 3.91 -4.37 -10.98
C TYR A 73 2.64 -3.52 -10.96
N LYS A 74 2.76 -2.21 -11.24
CA LYS A 74 1.67 -1.22 -11.19
C LYS A 74 0.91 -1.18 -9.85
N SER A 75 1.53 -1.57 -8.74
CA SER A 75 0.94 -1.34 -7.41
C SER A 75 0.90 0.16 -7.08
N VAL A 76 -0.12 0.60 -6.34
CA VAL A 76 -0.34 2.01 -5.99
C VAL A 76 -0.68 2.13 -4.51
N ALA A 77 0.14 2.84 -3.74
CA ALA A 77 -0.10 3.17 -2.33
C ALA A 77 -0.10 4.70 -2.15
N SER A 78 -1.28 5.31 -2.26
CA SER A 78 -1.45 6.77 -2.27
C SER A 78 -1.97 7.37 -0.96
N GLY A 79 -2.61 6.57 -0.10
CA GLY A 79 -2.97 6.99 1.25
C GLY A 79 -1.74 7.11 2.16
N ALA A 80 -1.79 7.98 3.15
CA ALA A 80 -0.81 7.98 4.23
C ALA A 80 -0.81 6.61 4.92
N THR A 81 0.36 6.13 5.32
CA THR A 81 0.56 4.83 6.01
C THR A 81 -0.02 3.62 5.29
N SER A 82 -0.39 3.75 4.01
CA SER A 82 -1.07 2.69 3.27
C SER A 82 -0.12 1.64 2.71
N SER A 83 -0.61 0.41 2.50
CA SER A 83 0.18 -0.72 1.99
C SER A 83 -0.53 -1.42 0.84
N ALA A 84 0.03 -1.42 -0.37
CA ALA A 84 -0.47 -2.12 -1.54
C ALA A 84 0.52 -3.21 -1.98
N LEU A 85 0.23 -4.48 -1.67
CA LEU A 85 1.07 -5.62 -2.03
C LEU A 85 0.36 -6.52 -3.08
N GLY A 86 0.83 -6.50 -4.32
CA GLY A 86 0.33 -7.32 -5.42
C GLY A 86 0.38 -6.63 -6.78
N TYR A 87 0.25 -7.41 -7.86
CA TYR A 87 0.08 -6.88 -9.22
C TYR A 87 -1.18 -6.00 -9.26
N GLN A 88 -1.05 -4.72 -9.62
CA GLN A 88 -2.15 -3.75 -9.66
C GLN A 88 -2.93 -3.58 -8.34
N ALA A 89 -2.35 -3.93 -7.19
CA ALA A 89 -2.95 -3.63 -5.88
C ALA A 89 -3.03 -2.10 -5.68
N THR A 90 -4.12 -1.61 -5.09
CA THR A 90 -4.34 -0.17 -4.83
C THR A 90 -4.76 0.04 -3.38
N ALA A 91 -3.99 0.79 -2.60
CA ALA A 91 -4.30 1.23 -1.25
C ALA A 91 -4.36 2.77 -1.21
N SER A 92 -5.56 3.31 -1.43
CA SER A 92 -5.80 4.75 -1.61
C SER A 92 -6.38 5.45 -0.38
N GLY A 93 -6.97 4.72 0.56
CA GLY A 93 -7.37 5.27 1.85
C GLY A 93 -6.17 5.43 2.79
N ASP A 94 -6.24 6.40 3.71
CA ASP A 94 -5.23 6.51 4.78
C ASP A 94 -5.32 5.29 5.70
N ASP A 95 -4.18 4.82 6.21
CA ASP A 95 -4.06 3.59 7.01
C ASP A 95 -4.60 2.32 6.32
N SER A 96 -4.82 2.36 5.00
CA SER A 96 -5.43 1.24 4.27
C SER A 96 -4.43 0.18 3.83
N ALA A 97 -4.88 -1.06 3.67
CA ALA A 97 -4.04 -2.17 3.23
C ALA A 97 -4.71 -3.04 2.15
N ALA A 98 -4.11 -3.13 0.96
CA ALA A 98 -4.56 -3.95 -0.15
C ALA A 98 -3.57 -5.09 -0.42
N PHE A 99 -4.00 -6.33 -0.20
CA PHE A 99 -3.18 -7.52 -0.37
C PHE A 99 -3.77 -8.44 -1.45
N GLY A 100 -3.16 -8.49 -2.63
CA GLY A 100 -3.55 -9.38 -3.72
C GLY A 100 -3.56 -8.72 -5.10
N ASN A 101 -3.61 -9.54 -6.15
CA ASN A 101 -3.72 -9.06 -7.54
C ASN A 101 -5.04 -8.28 -7.71
N GLY A 102 -4.94 -6.99 -8.04
CA GLY A 102 -6.08 -6.10 -8.25
C GLY A 102 -6.91 -5.80 -6.98
N ALA A 103 -6.38 -6.09 -5.78
CA ALA A 103 -7.05 -5.73 -4.52
C ALA A 103 -7.12 -4.20 -4.37
N LYS A 104 -8.24 -3.68 -3.84
CA LYS A 104 -8.47 -2.24 -3.69
C LYS A 104 -8.97 -1.89 -2.29
N ALA A 105 -8.12 -1.26 -1.48
CA ALA A 105 -8.48 -0.69 -0.19
C ALA A 105 -8.66 0.83 -0.34
N ILE A 106 -9.91 1.28 -0.40
CA ILE A 106 -10.29 2.65 -0.78
C ILE A 106 -10.70 3.45 0.47
N GLY A 107 -11.42 2.82 1.40
CA GLY A 107 -11.80 3.45 2.66
C GLY A 107 -10.61 3.71 3.58
N THR A 108 -10.74 4.70 4.46
CA THR A 108 -9.77 4.98 5.53
C THR A 108 -9.75 3.80 6.51
N ASN A 109 -8.57 3.39 6.96
CA ASN A 109 -8.37 2.26 7.86
C ASN A 109 -9.03 0.96 7.34
N SER A 110 -9.08 0.78 6.02
CA SER A 110 -9.71 -0.36 5.37
C SER A 110 -8.70 -1.42 4.93
N VAL A 111 -9.11 -2.68 4.87
CA VAL A 111 -8.27 -3.79 4.41
C VAL A 111 -8.97 -4.57 3.30
N ALA A 112 -8.37 -4.63 2.11
CA ALA A 112 -8.81 -5.50 1.02
C ALA A 112 -7.89 -6.72 0.95
N LEU A 113 -8.40 -7.88 1.33
CA LEU A 113 -7.65 -9.14 1.43
C LEU A 113 -8.07 -10.12 0.32
N GLY A 114 -7.15 -10.42 -0.60
CA GLY A 114 -7.34 -11.36 -1.70
C GLY A 114 -7.47 -10.70 -3.08
N SER A 115 -7.30 -11.50 -4.14
CA SER A 115 -7.34 -11.00 -5.52
C SER A 115 -8.71 -10.41 -5.86
N GLY A 116 -8.73 -9.19 -6.38
CA GLY A 116 -9.96 -8.47 -6.75
C GLY A 116 -10.87 -8.11 -5.57
N SER A 117 -10.43 -8.26 -4.32
CA SER A 117 -11.20 -7.78 -3.15
C SER A 117 -11.26 -6.25 -3.14
N VAL A 118 -12.39 -5.69 -2.69
CA VAL A 118 -12.64 -4.25 -2.70
C VAL A 118 -13.22 -3.81 -1.36
N ALA A 119 -12.45 -3.06 -0.57
CA ALA A 119 -12.88 -2.44 0.67
C ALA A 119 -13.15 -0.95 0.44
N GLN A 120 -14.42 -0.59 0.22
CA GLN A 120 -14.85 0.79 -0.04
C GLN A 120 -15.18 1.58 1.24
N GLU A 121 -15.64 0.88 2.27
CA GLU A 121 -16.07 1.50 3.52
C GLU A 121 -14.89 1.74 4.45
N ASP A 122 -14.97 2.83 5.23
CA ASP A 122 -14.02 3.11 6.29
C ASP A 122 -14.07 2.03 7.39
N ASN A 123 -12.94 1.77 8.05
CA ASN A 123 -12.83 0.83 9.17
C ASN A 123 -13.35 -0.59 8.84
N SER A 124 -13.17 -1.03 7.60
CA SER A 124 -13.73 -2.30 7.11
C SER A 124 -12.66 -3.28 6.62
N VAL A 125 -12.98 -4.57 6.65
CA VAL A 125 -12.17 -5.62 6.02
C VAL A 125 -13.02 -6.31 4.96
N ALA A 126 -12.58 -6.25 3.70
CA ALA A 126 -13.21 -6.97 2.59
C ALA A 126 -12.35 -8.16 2.16
N VAL A 127 -12.91 -9.37 2.22
CA VAL A 127 -12.32 -10.60 1.67
C VAL A 127 -12.84 -10.93 0.26
N GLY A 128 -13.59 -10.01 -0.34
CA GLY A 128 -14.25 -10.16 -1.63
C GLY A 128 -14.72 -8.81 -2.16
N ASN A 129 -15.69 -8.83 -3.07
CA ASN A 129 -16.35 -7.63 -3.58
C ASN A 129 -17.86 -7.90 -3.75
N SER A 130 -18.59 -6.95 -4.32
CA SER A 130 -20.06 -7.02 -4.47
C SER A 130 -20.56 -8.20 -5.32
N THR A 131 -19.72 -8.75 -6.21
CA THR A 131 -20.09 -9.86 -7.10
C THR A 131 -19.38 -11.16 -6.79
N THR A 132 -18.28 -11.11 -6.04
CA THR A 132 -17.43 -12.26 -5.69
C THR A 132 -17.16 -12.25 -4.19
N GLN A 133 -18.07 -12.84 -3.42
CA GLN A 133 -17.83 -13.09 -1.99
C GLN A 133 -16.98 -14.36 -1.80
N ARG A 134 -16.29 -14.42 -0.66
CA ARG A 134 -15.50 -15.59 -0.27
C ARG A 134 -16.02 -16.15 1.03
N GLN A 135 -15.97 -17.47 1.16
CA GLN A 135 -16.14 -18.13 2.43
C GLN A 135 -14.86 -17.94 3.26
N ILE A 136 -15.04 -17.61 4.54
CA ILE A 136 -13.95 -17.60 5.51
C ILE A 136 -14.01 -18.93 6.25
N THR A 137 -12.99 -19.77 6.08
CA THR A 137 -12.92 -21.10 6.68
C THR A 137 -11.92 -21.15 7.84
N TYR A 138 -12.03 -22.17 8.70
CA TYR A 138 -11.16 -22.37 9.86
C TYR A 138 -11.20 -21.25 10.92
N VAL A 139 -12.38 -20.67 11.15
CA VAL A 139 -12.60 -19.69 12.22
C VAL A 139 -13.14 -20.41 13.46
N ALA A 140 -12.45 -20.28 14.59
CA ALA A 140 -12.95 -20.78 15.87
C ALA A 140 -14.21 -20.03 16.31
N LYS A 141 -14.99 -20.60 17.23
CA LYS A 141 -16.12 -19.89 17.84
C LYS A 141 -15.63 -18.60 18.52
N GLY A 142 -16.43 -17.54 18.46
CA GLY A 142 -16.12 -16.30 19.18
C GLY A 142 -16.44 -16.42 20.68
N ASP A 143 -15.54 -15.96 21.54
CA ASP A 143 -15.69 -15.98 23.01
C ASP A 143 -16.21 -14.64 23.58
N ILE A 144 -16.90 -13.83 22.77
CA ILE A 144 -17.40 -12.53 23.22
C ILE A 144 -18.46 -12.77 24.30
N ALA A 145 -18.16 -12.37 25.54
CA ALA A 145 -19.12 -12.45 26.64
C ALA A 145 -20.38 -11.68 26.24
N PRO A 146 -21.59 -12.28 26.34
CA PRO A 146 -22.81 -11.54 26.08
C PRO A 146 -22.84 -10.35 27.05
N LEU A 147 -22.96 -9.14 26.50
CA LEU A 147 -23.27 -7.95 27.29
C LEU A 147 -24.49 -8.31 28.13
N ARG A 148 -24.32 -8.44 29.45
CA ARG A 148 -25.43 -8.76 30.36
C ARG A 148 -26.47 -7.66 30.24
N GLY A 149 -27.49 -7.90 29.42
CA GLY A 149 -28.71 -7.13 29.42
C GLY A 149 -29.30 -7.21 30.82
N ARG A 150 -29.41 -6.05 31.49
CA ARG A 150 -30.30 -5.89 32.64
C ARG A 150 -31.73 -6.12 32.13
N HIS A 151 -32.20 -7.37 32.15
CA HIS A 151 -33.63 -7.65 32.23
C HIS A 151 -34.08 -7.20 33.62
N ARG A 152 -34.42 -5.92 33.76
CA ARG A 152 -35.37 -5.51 34.81
C ARG A 152 -36.76 -5.81 34.27
N HIS A 153 -37.24 -7.02 34.55
CA HIS A 153 -38.67 -7.23 34.67
C HIS A 153 -39.12 -6.48 35.93
N LEU A 154 -39.84 -5.38 35.74
CA LEU A 154 -40.84 -4.94 36.70
C LEU A 154 -42.11 -5.73 36.37
N GLN A 155 -42.64 -6.37 37.40
CA GLN A 155 -43.94 -7.04 37.40
C GLN A 155 -45.07 -6.02 37.20
#